data_AF-A0A6B3HRD1-F1
#
_entry.id   AF-A0A6B3HRD1-F1
#
_cell.length_a   1.000
_cell.length_b   1.000
_cell.length_c   1.000
_cell.angle_alpha   90.00
_cell.angle_beta   90.00
_cell.angle_gamma   90.00
#
_symmetry.space_group_name_H-M   'P 1'
#
loop_
_entity.id
_entity.type
_entity.pdbx_description
1 polymer ?
#
loop_
_entity_poly.entity_id
_entity_poly.type
_entity_poly.pdbx_seq_one_letter_code
_entity_poly.pdbx_strand_id
1 'polypeptide(L)'
;IAGRLGDRAAFSAMVNTCHSAGVKVVADSVINHMSAGNGTGTGGSSYTKYDYPGLYSVNDMNDCQAQITNYNDRGNVQNCELVGLADLDTGEEYVRGKIAGYLNDLLSLGVDGFRIDAAKHMPAADLANIKSRLTNPNVYWKHEAIYGAGEAVSP
;
A
#
# COMPACT_ATOMS: atom_id res chain seq x y z
N ILE A 1 -1.64 13.81 1.32
CA ILE A 1 -3.01 13.64 1.85
C ILE A 1 -3.89 14.74 1.30
N ALA A 2 -4.75 14.40 0.34
CA ALA A 2 -5.72 15.30 -0.26
C ALA A 2 -6.84 14.47 -0.88
N GLY A 3 -8.08 14.63 -0.40
CA GLY A 3 -9.20 13.92 -1.00
C GLY A 3 -10.54 14.20 -0.33
N ARG A 4 -11.50 13.31 -0.59
CA ARG A 4 -12.91 13.46 -0.19
C ARG A 4 -13.12 13.62 1.31
N LEU A 5 -12.20 13.10 2.13
CA LEU A 5 -12.29 13.12 3.60
C LEU A 5 -11.51 14.28 4.23
N GLY A 6 -10.92 15.15 3.42
CA GLY A 6 -10.16 16.31 3.88
C GLY A 6 -8.73 16.34 3.35
N ASP A 7 -8.01 17.35 3.80
CA ASP A 7 -6.59 17.56 3.51
C ASP A 7 -5.70 17.06 4.66
N ARG A 8 -4.40 17.30 4.53
CA ARG A 8 -3.41 16.94 5.55
C ARG A 8 -3.68 17.58 6.91
N ALA A 9 -4.12 18.84 6.95
CA ALA A 9 -4.39 19.55 8.19
C ALA A 9 -5.60 18.95 8.91
N ALA A 10 -6.67 18.65 8.17
CA ALA A 10 -7.84 17.95 8.69
C ALA A 10 -7.48 16.56 9.22
N PHE A 11 -6.66 15.79 8.50
CA PHE A 11 -6.20 14.48 8.96
C PHE A 11 -5.39 14.58 10.26
N SER A 12 -4.42 15.50 10.34
CA SER A 12 -3.64 15.70 11.57
C SER A 12 -4.51 16.14 12.75
N ALA A 13 -5.46 17.04 12.52
CA ALA A 13 -6.41 17.48 13.55
C ALA A 13 -7.28 16.32 14.05
N MET A 14 -7.73 15.44 13.14
CA MET A 14 -8.46 14.23 13.50
C MET A 14 -7.61 13.31 14.39
N VAL A 15 -6.35 13.06 14.02
CA VAL A 15 -5.45 12.20 14.81
C VAL A 15 -5.27 12.76 16.22
N ASN A 16 -4.96 14.06 16.33
CA ASN A 16 -4.80 14.72 17.62
C ASN A 16 -6.08 14.68 18.48
N THR A 17 -7.25 14.79 17.85
CA THR A 17 -8.54 14.71 18.52
C THR A 17 -8.78 13.30 19.08
N CYS A 18 -8.51 12.25 18.29
CA CYS A 18 -8.60 10.86 18.75
C CYS A 18 -7.65 10.61 19.93
N HIS A 19 -6.39 11.07 19.83
CA HIS A 19 -5.40 10.92 20.90
C HIS A 19 -5.82 11.64 22.18
N SER A 20 -6.39 12.84 22.08
CA SER A 20 -6.90 13.59 23.24
C SER A 20 -8.04 12.85 23.95
N ALA A 21 -8.77 12.00 23.23
CA ALA A 21 -9.80 11.12 23.79
C ALA A 21 -9.27 9.74 24.23
N GLY A 22 -7.95 9.49 24.15
CA GLY A 22 -7.33 8.20 24.49
C GLY A 22 -7.53 7.11 23.41
N VAL A 23 -7.90 7.48 22.19
CA VAL A 23 -8.15 6.57 21.07
C VAL A 23 -6.97 6.61 20.09
N LYS A 24 -6.39 5.44 19.79
CA LYS A 24 -5.33 5.29 18.78
C LYS A 24 -5.90 5.22 17.36
N VAL A 25 -5.11 5.62 16.38
CA VAL A 25 -5.46 5.65 14.97
C VAL A 25 -4.59 4.67 14.18
N VAL A 26 -5.22 3.67 13.56
CA VAL A 26 -4.55 2.76 12.63
C VAL A 26 -5.00 3.12 11.21
N ALA A 27 -4.06 3.42 10.32
CA ALA A 27 -4.35 3.76 8.94
C ALA A 27 -4.44 2.49 8.07
N ASP A 28 -5.46 2.43 7.22
CA ASP A 28 -5.48 1.47 6.11
C ASP A 28 -4.45 1.90 5.06
N SER A 29 -3.54 0.99 4.71
CA SER A 29 -2.39 1.28 3.85
C SER A 29 -2.41 0.37 2.65
N VAL A 30 -2.83 0.94 1.52
CA VAL A 30 -2.85 0.29 0.21
C VAL A 30 -1.48 0.52 -0.44
N ILE A 31 -0.63 -0.51 -0.37
CA ILE A 31 0.77 -0.45 -0.81
C ILE A 31 1.13 -1.53 -1.85
N ASN A 32 0.18 -2.41 -2.19
CA ASN A 32 0.34 -3.44 -3.21
C ASN A 32 0.28 -2.89 -4.64
N HIS A 33 -0.69 -2.00 -4.89
CA HIS A 33 -1.08 -1.61 -6.23
C HIS A 33 -1.47 -0.14 -6.29
N MET A 34 -1.60 0.34 -7.52
CA MET A 34 -2.21 1.61 -7.86
C MET A 34 -3.60 1.39 -8.47
N SER A 35 -3.97 2.08 -9.55
CA SER A 35 -5.33 2.02 -10.12
C SER A 35 -5.45 1.05 -11.30
N ALA A 36 -6.67 0.63 -11.64
CA ALA A 36 -6.95 -0.29 -12.76
C ALA A 36 -7.11 0.40 -14.13
N GLY A 37 -6.87 1.72 -14.22
CA GLY A 37 -7.14 2.49 -15.44
C GLY A 37 -6.58 3.90 -15.41
N ASN A 38 -7.21 4.80 -16.15
CA ASN A 38 -6.76 6.18 -16.30
C ASN A 38 -7.71 7.14 -15.59
N GLY A 39 -7.22 8.27 -15.12
CA GLY A 39 -8.08 9.28 -14.52
C GLY A 39 -7.36 10.39 -13.80
N THR A 40 -8.08 10.98 -12.85
CA THR A 40 -7.58 12.03 -11.96
C THR A 40 -7.83 11.61 -10.52
N GLY A 41 -6.77 11.60 -9.72
CA GLY A 41 -6.82 11.27 -8.31
C GLY A 41 -7.58 12.32 -7.52
N THR A 42 -8.01 11.98 -6.30
CA THR A 42 -8.77 12.91 -5.44
C THR A 42 -7.97 14.15 -5.01
N GLY A 43 -6.65 14.10 -5.14
CA GLY A 43 -5.75 15.25 -4.94
C GLY A 43 -5.47 16.07 -6.21
N GLY A 44 -6.12 15.76 -7.34
CA GLY A 44 -5.99 16.49 -8.61
C GLY A 44 -4.89 16.00 -9.55
N SER A 45 -4.08 15.01 -9.16
CA SER A 45 -3.05 14.42 -10.02
C SER A 45 -3.67 13.56 -11.12
N SER A 46 -3.26 13.76 -12.38
CA SER A 46 -3.61 12.84 -13.48
C SER A 46 -2.79 11.55 -13.39
N TYR A 47 -3.36 10.44 -13.87
CA TYR A 47 -2.65 9.17 -14.00
C TYR A 47 -3.19 8.36 -15.18
N THR A 48 -2.36 7.45 -15.69
CA THR A 48 -2.79 6.32 -16.53
C THR A 48 -2.56 5.01 -15.78
N LYS A 49 -3.00 3.88 -16.35
CA LYS A 49 -2.92 2.57 -15.68
C LYS A 49 -1.54 2.29 -15.08
N TYR A 50 -0.47 2.58 -15.84
CA TYR A 50 0.92 2.31 -15.43
C TYR A 50 1.78 3.57 -15.30
N ASP A 51 1.21 4.77 -15.38
CA ASP A 51 1.99 6.01 -15.26
C ASP A 51 1.33 6.95 -14.27
N TYR A 52 2.06 7.29 -13.22
CA TYR A 52 1.67 8.14 -12.11
C TYR A 52 2.70 9.27 -11.99
N PRO A 53 2.58 10.33 -12.84
CA PRO A 53 3.60 11.36 -13.00
C PRO A 53 4.15 11.91 -11.68
N GLY A 54 5.48 11.87 -11.55
CA GLY A 54 6.19 12.33 -10.36
C GLY A 54 6.27 11.32 -9.21
N LEU A 55 5.67 10.13 -9.36
CA LEU A 55 5.70 9.08 -8.35
C LEU A 55 6.17 7.73 -8.90
N TYR A 56 5.42 7.13 -9.82
CA TYR A 56 5.69 5.81 -10.41
C TYR A 56 5.46 5.82 -11.93
N SER A 57 6.11 4.90 -12.61
CA SER A 57 6.05 4.64 -14.04
C SER A 57 5.85 3.15 -14.28
N VAL A 58 5.77 2.75 -15.55
CA VAL A 58 5.60 1.33 -15.93
C VAL A 58 6.74 0.45 -15.46
N ASN A 59 7.94 1.02 -15.28
CA ASN A 59 9.12 0.28 -14.80
C ASN A 59 9.05 -0.03 -13.29
N ASP A 60 8.17 0.66 -12.57
CA ASP A 60 7.94 0.46 -11.13
C ASP A 60 6.79 -0.54 -10.87
N MET A 61 6.25 -1.14 -11.94
CA MET A 61 5.19 -2.15 -11.91
C MET A 61 5.77 -3.53 -12.17
N ASN A 62 5.14 -4.58 -11.63
CA ASN A 62 5.51 -5.94 -11.97
C ASN A 62 5.29 -6.25 -13.46
N ASP A 63 6.13 -7.15 -14.00
CA ASP A 63 6.10 -7.54 -15.43
C ASP A 63 4.76 -8.21 -15.84
N CYS A 64 4.10 -8.92 -14.90
CA CYS A 64 2.82 -9.57 -15.18
C CYS A 64 1.66 -8.56 -15.13
N GLN A 65 1.52 -7.80 -16.21
CA GLN A 65 0.44 -6.83 -16.42
C GLN A 65 -0.88 -7.49 -16.87
N ALA A 66 -1.26 -8.55 -16.17
CA ALA A 66 -2.48 -9.32 -16.39
C ALA A 66 -3.12 -9.72 -15.07
N GLN A 67 -4.43 -9.95 -15.07
CA GLN A 67 -5.14 -10.31 -13.84
C GLN A 67 -4.67 -11.66 -13.29
N ILE A 68 -4.61 -11.77 -11.96
CA ILE A 68 -4.46 -13.05 -11.24
C ILE A 68 -5.54 -14.03 -11.73
N THR A 69 -5.12 -15.23 -12.11
CA THR A 69 -6.01 -16.30 -12.59
C THR A 69 -5.81 -17.63 -11.87
N ASN A 70 -4.72 -17.79 -11.11
CA ASN A 70 -4.38 -19.03 -10.43
C ASN A 70 -3.88 -18.78 -8.99
N TYR A 71 -4.75 -18.93 -8.01
CA TYR A 71 -4.39 -18.78 -6.60
C TYR A 71 -3.54 -19.95 -6.03
N ASN A 72 -3.36 -21.03 -6.79
CA ASN A 72 -2.44 -22.12 -6.45
C ASN A 72 -1.00 -21.86 -6.93
N ASP A 73 -0.74 -20.73 -7.58
CA ASP A 73 0.59 -20.29 -7.97
C ASP A 73 0.96 -19.00 -7.22
N ARG A 74 1.98 -19.10 -6.37
CA ARG A 74 2.49 -17.95 -5.60
C ARG A 74 2.96 -16.82 -6.50
N GLY A 75 3.65 -17.13 -7.60
CA GLY A 75 4.15 -16.12 -8.52
C GLY A 75 2.99 -15.37 -9.20
N ASN A 76 1.93 -16.09 -9.58
CA ASN A 76 0.74 -15.45 -10.11
C ASN A 76 0.04 -14.58 -9.06
N VAL A 77 -0.08 -15.04 -7.81
CA VAL A 77 -0.74 -14.27 -6.74
C VAL A 77 0.02 -13.01 -6.33
N GLN A 78 1.35 -13.05 -6.36
CA GLN A 78 2.20 -12.00 -5.78
C GLN A 78 2.85 -11.06 -6.81
N ASN A 79 2.75 -11.36 -8.10
CA ASN A 79 3.38 -10.55 -9.15
C ASN A 79 2.42 -10.16 -10.29
N CYS A 80 1.15 -10.60 -10.27
CA CYS A 80 0.14 -10.26 -11.27
C CYS A 80 -0.98 -9.41 -10.67
N GLU A 81 -1.75 -8.73 -11.52
CA GLU A 81 -2.70 -7.71 -11.11
C GLU A 81 -3.91 -8.26 -10.32
N LEU A 82 -4.05 -7.85 -9.07
CA LEU A 82 -5.28 -8.08 -8.31
C LEU A 82 -6.42 -7.31 -8.96
N VAL A 83 -7.39 -8.03 -9.54
CA VAL A 83 -8.57 -7.46 -10.24
C VAL A 83 -8.24 -6.36 -11.27
N GLY A 84 -7.08 -6.45 -11.91
CA GLY A 84 -6.62 -5.51 -12.94
C GLY A 84 -5.99 -4.22 -12.41
N LEU A 85 -5.75 -4.12 -11.10
CA LEU A 85 -5.04 -3.00 -10.48
C LEU A 85 -3.56 -3.08 -10.81
N ALA A 86 -2.97 -1.95 -11.24
CA ALA A 86 -1.55 -1.90 -11.59
C ALA A 86 -0.67 -2.26 -10.38
N ASP A 87 0.01 -3.40 -10.47
CA ASP A 87 0.71 -4.06 -9.38
C ASP A 87 2.14 -3.51 -9.24
N LEU A 88 2.50 -2.99 -8.07
CA LEU A 88 3.81 -2.37 -7.84
C LEU A 88 4.88 -3.46 -7.68
N ASP A 89 6.07 -3.26 -8.28
CA ASP A 89 7.21 -4.12 -8.00
C ASP A 89 7.80 -3.78 -6.62
N THR A 90 7.26 -4.39 -5.57
CA THR A 90 7.74 -4.20 -4.19
C THR A 90 9.13 -4.78 -3.93
N GLY A 91 9.71 -5.49 -4.91
CA GLY A 91 11.09 -5.93 -4.91
C GLY A 91 12.07 -4.77 -5.18
N GLU A 92 11.62 -3.74 -5.88
CA GLU A 92 12.45 -2.62 -6.31
C GLU A 92 12.81 -1.66 -5.16
N GLU A 93 14.07 -1.22 -5.13
CA GLU A 93 14.57 -0.27 -4.13
C GLU A 93 13.80 1.06 -4.13
N TYR A 94 13.50 1.57 -5.32
CA TYR A 94 12.78 2.83 -5.46
C TYR A 94 11.34 2.73 -4.94
N VAL A 95 10.60 1.68 -5.32
CA VAL A 95 9.23 1.40 -4.84
C VAL A 95 9.21 1.25 -3.31
N ARG A 96 10.11 0.44 -2.75
CA ARG A 96 10.23 0.29 -1.28
C ARG A 96 10.51 1.62 -0.58
N GLY A 97 11.39 2.44 -1.17
CA GLY A 97 11.70 3.78 -0.66
C GLY A 97 10.49 4.71 -0.66
N LYS A 98 9.69 4.73 -1.73
CA LYS A 98 8.47 5.54 -1.82
C LYS A 98 7.40 5.09 -0.84
N ILE A 99 7.15 3.79 -0.73
CA ILE A 99 6.18 3.24 0.22
C ILE A 99 6.62 3.58 1.66
N ALA A 100 7.87 3.33 2.02
CA ALA A 100 8.37 3.65 3.36
C ALA A 100 8.30 5.14 3.66
N GLY A 101 8.58 6.01 2.68
CA GLY A 101 8.42 7.45 2.80
C GLY A 101 6.98 7.86 3.08
N TYR A 102 6.00 7.29 2.37
CA TYR A 102 4.58 7.49 2.63
C TYR A 102 4.15 7.04 4.04
N LEU A 103 4.55 5.84 4.46
CA LEU A 103 4.22 5.33 5.79
C LEU A 103 4.88 6.17 6.89
N ASN A 104 6.13 6.58 6.72
CA ASN A 104 6.80 7.50 7.66
C ASN A 104 6.14 8.88 7.73
N ASP A 105 5.62 9.37 6.61
CA ASP A 105 4.82 10.61 6.59
C ASP A 105 3.56 10.46 7.46
N LEU A 106 2.86 9.33 7.38
CA LEU A 106 1.72 9.05 8.26
C LEU A 106 2.12 8.92 9.74
N LEU A 107 3.24 8.26 10.04
CA LEU A 107 3.78 8.22 11.41
C LEU A 107 4.07 9.62 11.95
N SER A 108 4.62 10.51 11.11
CA SER A 108 4.90 11.90 11.50
C SER A 108 3.64 12.70 11.85
N LEU A 109 2.48 12.27 11.36
CA LEU A 109 1.18 12.85 11.65
C LEU A 109 0.48 12.22 12.86
N GLY A 110 1.12 11.26 13.54
CA GLY A 110 0.62 10.61 14.74
C GLY A 110 -0.13 9.30 14.51
N VAL A 111 -0.08 8.71 13.31
CA VAL A 111 -0.66 7.37 13.09
C VAL A 111 0.06 6.34 13.98
N ASP A 112 -0.73 5.52 14.70
CA ASP A 112 -0.24 4.54 15.67
C ASP A 112 0.05 3.16 15.07
N GLY A 113 -0.33 2.95 13.81
CA GLY A 113 -0.08 1.71 13.09
C GLY A 113 -0.77 1.60 11.76
N PHE A 114 -0.54 0.45 11.12
CA PHE A 114 -1.00 0.18 9.77
C PHE A 114 -1.74 -1.14 9.69
N ARG A 115 -2.90 -1.12 9.02
CA ARG A 115 -3.53 -2.30 8.43
C ARG A 115 -3.06 -2.32 6.98
N ILE A 116 -2.29 -3.34 6.62
CA ILE A 116 -1.74 -3.50 5.27
C ILE A 116 -2.78 -4.23 4.44
N ASP A 117 -3.34 -3.51 3.48
CA ASP A 117 -4.27 -4.03 2.49
C ASP A 117 -3.56 -5.05 1.58
N ALA A 118 -4.31 -6.07 1.16
CA ALA A 118 -3.86 -7.04 0.16
C ALA A 118 -2.48 -7.65 0.47
N ALA A 119 -2.11 -7.83 1.75
CA ALA A 119 -0.77 -8.26 2.13
C ALA A 119 -0.36 -9.63 1.55
N LYS A 120 -1.35 -10.49 1.28
CA LYS A 120 -1.18 -11.77 0.58
C LYS A 120 -0.56 -11.62 -0.82
N HIS A 121 -0.82 -10.50 -1.48
CA HIS A 121 -0.41 -10.20 -2.85
C HIS A 121 0.98 -9.56 -2.94
N MET A 122 1.67 -9.38 -1.81
CA MET A 122 3.08 -8.96 -1.78
C MET A 122 3.96 -10.05 -1.18
N PRO A 123 5.21 -10.24 -1.65
CA PRO A 123 6.16 -11.10 -0.98
C PRO A 123 6.40 -10.67 0.49
N ALA A 124 6.40 -11.63 1.41
CA ALA A 124 6.60 -11.34 2.84
C ALA A 124 7.97 -10.68 3.13
N ALA A 125 8.99 -10.99 2.32
CA ALA A 125 10.30 -10.37 2.43
C ALA A 125 10.27 -8.87 2.07
N ASP A 126 9.44 -8.48 1.11
CA ASP A 126 9.29 -7.09 0.68
C ASP A 126 8.57 -6.28 1.74
N LEU A 127 7.49 -6.83 2.31
CA LEU A 127 6.79 -6.25 3.46
C LEU A 127 7.73 -6.07 4.66
N ALA A 128 8.56 -7.07 4.97
CA ALA A 128 9.56 -6.96 6.03
C ALA A 128 10.60 -5.87 5.73
N ASN A 129 11.05 -5.76 4.47
CA ASN A 129 11.99 -4.73 4.03
C ASN A 129 11.39 -3.32 4.19
N ILE A 130 10.18 -3.09 3.68
CA ILE A 130 9.45 -1.83 3.82
C ILE A 130 9.28 -1.47 5.31
N LYS A 131 8.86 -2.42 6.15
CA LYS A 131 8.68 -2.21 7.59
C LYS A 131 9.99 -1.82 8.29
N SER A 132 11.12 -2.41 7.87
CA SER A 132 12.44 -2.11 8.44
C SER A 132 12.92 -0.69 8.14
N ARG A 133 12.38 -0.03 7.11
CA ARG A 133 12.68 1.36 6.72
C ARG A 133 11.87 2.40 7.47
N LEU A 134 10.93 1.99 8.31
CA LEU A 134 10.11 2.91 9.08
C LEU A 134 10.93 3.55 10.21
N THR A 135 10.63 4.80 10.54
CA THR A 135 11.20 5.51 11.70
C THR A 135 10.84 4.81 13.01
N ASN A 136 9.71 4.09 13.04
CA ASN A 136 9.33 3.16 14.09
C ASN A 136 8.99 1.78 13.49
N PRO A 137 9.96 0.85 13.37
CA PRO A 137 9.70 -0.50 12.83
C PRO A 137 8.88 -1.37 13.79
N ASN A 138 8.71 -0.96 15.05
CA ASN A 138 7.89 -1.67 16.05
C ASN A 138 6.44 -1.18 16.10
N VAL A 139 6.04 -0.31 15.18
CA VAL A 139 4.66 0.18 15.08
C VAL A 139 3.66 -0.98 14.92
N TYR A 140 2.43 -0.80 15.40
CA TYR A 140 1.37 -1.79 15.18
C TYR A 140 1.21 -2.05 13.69
N TRP A 141 1.26 -3.34 13.31
CA TRP A 141 1.39 -3.77 11.94
C TRP A 141 0.55 -5.03 11.73
N LYS A 142 -0.58 -4.89 11.05
CA LYS A 142 -1.54 -5.95 10.82
C LYS A 142 -1.69 -6.21 9.32
N HIS A 143 -1.59 -7.46 8.92
CA HIS A 143 -1.80 -7.87 7.53
C HIS A 143 -3.26 -8.25 7.29
N GLU A 144 -3.83 -7.79 6.19
CA GLU A 144 -4.93 -8.50 5.55
C GLU A 144 -4.37 -9.60 4.65
N ALA A 145 -4.55 -10.85 5.08
CA ALA A 145 -4.35 -12.02 4.23
C ALA A 145 -5.58 -12.91 4.35
N ILE A 146 -6.29 -13.10 3.25
CA ILE A 146 -7.50 -13.93 3.22
C ILE A 146 -7.09 -15.37 2.94
N TYR A 147 -7.49 -16.26 3.85
CA TYR A 147 -7.32 -17.69 3.69
C TYR A 147 -8.21 -18.22 2.58
N GLY A 148 -7.63 -19.02 1.68
CA GLY A 148 -8.35 -19.93 0.80
C GLY A 148 -7.72 -21.31 0.85
N ALA A 149 -8.56 -22.34 0.86
CA ALA A 149 -8.11 -23.72 0.98
C ALA A 149 -7.31 -24.14 -0.27
N GLY A 150 -6.10 -24.64 -0.07
CA GLY A 150 -5.22 -25.13 -1.14
C GLY A 150 -4.40 -24.05 -1.85
N GLU A 151 -4.60 -22.78 -1.53
CA GLU A 151 -3.90 -21.67 -2.19
C GLU A 151 -2.42 -21.59 -1.77
N ALA A 152 -1.59 -21.08 -2.69
CA ALA A 152 -0.14 -21.07 -2.53
C ALA A 152 0.40 -20.04 -1.52
N VAL A 153 -0.44 -19.07 -1.14
CA VAL A 153 -0.11 -18.04 -0.15
C VAL A 153 -1.17 -18.07 0.94
N SER A 154 -0.76 -18.31 2.18
CA SER A 154 -1.61 -18.34 3.36
C SER A 154 -1.35 -17.13 4.28
N PRO A 155 -2.31 -16.80 5.16
CA PRO A 155 -2.11 -15.81 6.22
C PRO A 155 -1.00 -16.17 7.21
#